data_AF-A0AAV5EQG0-F1
#
_entry.id   AF-A0AAV5EQG0-F1
#
_cell.length_a   1.000
_cell.length_b   1.000
_cell.length_c   1.000
_cell.angle_alpha   90.00
_cell.angle_beta   90.00
_cell.angle_gamma   90.00
#
_symmetry.space_group_name_H-M   'P 1'
#
loop_
_entity.id
_entity.type
_entity.pdbx_description
1 polymer ?
#
loop_
_entity_poly.entity_id
_entity_poly.type
_entity_poly.pdbx_seq_one_letter_code
_entity_poly.pdbx_strand_id
1 'polypeptide(L)'
;MWSCEHSFVQFINNLVNQLAANQFLKIACLLEKQTKISSAYSLIKAIEFELQSYLSAVDGRLDRYHLIDQAASELFEEGSVDDRDSFLHAVRDILSSYSSSQAMTTTYVSSYGMIEQISELQDELRCLQHELENVLPCERGRCADELCRMIQTLEQILSVPVPDEQPKLTPWPLMQSLEELEIIGQQVSASVNEVTMARDEKAEMLQQPSRNAQQGRRVFVDFFCHPGRLENQVEELTSRIRALPQ
;
A
#
# COMPACT_ATOMS: atom_id res chain seq x y z
N MET A 1 87.80 53.31 -68.89
CA MET A 1 87.81 52.10 -69.75
C MET A 1 87.88 50.78 -68.98
N TRP A 2 88.09 50.76 -67.64
CA TRP A 2 88.14 49.52 -66.84
C TRP A 2 86.80 49.11 -66.18
N SER A 3 85.81 50.01 -66.13
CA SER A 3 84.49 49.71 -65.52
C SER A 3 83.54 48.94 -66.46
N CYS A 4 83.72 49.11 -67.78
CA CYS A 4 82.89 48.46 -68.80
C CYS A 4 83.23 46.97 -68.97
N GLU A 5 84.51 46.61 -68.98
CA GLU A 5 84.94 45.21 -69.08
C GLU A 5 84.50 44.41 -67.85
N HIS A 6 84.59 45.00 -66.65
CA HIS A 6 84.17 44.31 -65.43
C HIS A 6 82.66 44.06 -65.39
N SER A 7 81.85 45.03 -65.87
CA SER A 7 80.39 44.87 -66.00
C SER A 7 80.00 43.85 -67.07
N PHE A 8 80.75 43.78 -68.18
CA PHE A 8 80.48 42.82 -69.26
C PHE A 8 80.80 41.38 -68.84
N VAL A 9 81.91 41.17 -68.13
CA VAL A 9 82.25 39.86 -67.56
C VAL A 9 81.24 39.42 -66.50
N GLN A 10 80.77 40.36 -65.65
CA GLN A 10 79.70 40.07 -64.70
C GLN A 10 78.38 39.70 -65.40
N PHE A 11 78.04 40.38 -66.50
CA PHE A 11 76.83 40.09 -67.26
C PHE A 11 76.89 38.70 -67.93
N ILE A 12 78.01 38.34 -68.56
CA ILE A 12 78.22 37.01 -69.12
C ILE A 12 78.15 35.94 -68.02
N ASN A 13 78.79 36.19 -66.87
CA ASN A 13 78.76 35.24 -65.76
C ASN A 13 77.34 35.05 -65.21
N ASN A 14 76.55 36.13 -65.12
CA ASN A 14 75.14 36.06 -64.75
C ASN A 14 74.32 35.28 -65.78
N LEU A 15 74.55 35.46 -67.08
CA LEU A 15 73.84 34.70 -68.12
C LEU A 15 74.20 33.20 -68.10
N VAL A 16 75.47 32.87 -67.89
CA VAL A 16 75.92 31.48 -67.74
C VAL A 16 75.31 30.85 -66.49
N ASN A 17 75.29 31.57 -65.36
CA ASN A 17 74.65 31.11 -64.13
C ASN A 17 73.14 30.91 -64.29
N GLN A 18 72.46 31.81 -65.02
CA GLN A 18 71.02 31.67 -65.30
C GLN A 18 70.73 30.49 -66.22
N LEU A 19 71.56 30.26 -67.24
CA LEU A 19 71.41 29.10 -68.14
C LEU A 19 71.66 27.78 -67.40
N ALA A 20 72.70 27.73 -66.56
CA ALA A 20 73.00 26.56 -65.73
C ALA A 20 71.88 26.28 -64.72
N ALA A 21 71.33 27.32 -64.07
CA ALA A 21 70.19 27.19 -63.17
C ALA A 21 68.94 26.67 -63.91
N ASN A 22 68.68 27.14 -65.12
CA ASN A 22 67.52 26.71 -65.91
C ASN A 22 67.66 25.25 -66.38
N GLN A 23 68.86 24.84 -66.81
CA GLN A 23 69.15 23.45 -67.16
C GLN A 23 69.07 22.51 -65.94
N PHE A 24 69.58 22.95 -64.79
CA PHE A 24 69.46 22.22 -63.53
C PHE A 24 68.00 22.04 -63.13
N LEU A 25 67.17 23.10 -63.20
CA LEU A 25 65.74 23.02 -62.93
C LEU A 25 64.99 22.12 -63.91
N LYS A 26 65.39 22.12 -65.19
CA LYS A 26 64.80 21.24 -66.21
C LYS A 26 65.14 19.77 -65.96
N ILE A 27 66.39 19.46 -65.59
CA ILE A 27 66.81 18.10 -65.21
C ILE A 27 66.15 17.68 -63.89
N ALA A 28 66.07 18.57 -62.90
CA ALA A 28 65.37 18.33 -61.65
C ALA A 28 63.86 18.06 -61.88
N CYS A 29 63.22 18.80 -62.78
CA CYS A 29 61.81 18.60 -63.16
C CYS A 29 61.60 17.28 -63.94
N LEU A 30 62.55 16.88 -64.79
CA LEU A 30 62.51 15.59 -65.50
C LEU A 30 62.75 14.41 -64.55
N LEU A 31 63.71 14.54 -63.62
CA LEU A 31 63.95 13.55 -62.58
C LEU A 31 62.76 13.43 -61.63
N GLU A 32 62.16 14.54 -61.20
CA GLU A 32 60.96 14.54 -60.38
C GLU A 32 59.78 13.83 -61.07
N LYS A 33 59.61 14.01 -62.38
CA LYS A 33 58.58 13.30 -63.16
C LYS A 33 58.85 11.80 -63.35
N GLN A 34 60.11 11.39 -63.51
CA GLN A 34 60.45 10.01 -63.85
C GLN A 34 60.77 9.12 -62.64
N THR A 35 61.30 9.68 -61.54
CA THR A 35 61.77 8.88 -60.39
C THR A 35 60.82 8.90 -59.20
N LYS A 36 60.06 9.98 -58.93
CA LYS A 36 59.12 10.02 -57.79
C LYS A 36 57.85 9.21 -58.02
N ILE A 37 57.29 9.20 -59.23
CA ILE A 37 56.04 8.45 -59.47
C ILE A 37 56.33 6.95 -59.50
N SER A 38 57.38 6.49 -60.19
CA SER A 38 57.64 5.05 -60.28
C SER A 38 58.12 4.43 -58.96
N SER A 39 59.03 5.07 -58.21
CA SER A 39 59.53 4.46 -56.96
C SER A 39 58.53 4.58 -55.81
N ALA A 40 57.83 5.72 -55.68
CA ALA A 40 56.79 5.86 -54.67
C ALA A 40 55.56 5.02 -55.00
N TYR A 41 55.14 4.93 -56.27
CA TYR A 41 54.05 4.04 -56.68
C TYR A 41 54.42 2.57 -56.46
N SER A 42 55.63 2.14 -56.84
CA SER A 42 56.09 0.77 -56.57
C SER A 42 56.18 0.46 -55.08
N LEU A 43 56.63 1.41 -54.25
CA LEU A 43 56.66 1.25 -52.80
C LEU A 43 55.26 1.19 -52.20
N ILE A 44 54.37 2.10 -52.58
CA ILE A 44 52.97 2.11 -52.12
C ILE A 44 52.28 0.82 -52.54
N LYS A 45 52.53 0.33 -53.75
CA LYS A 45 51.95 -0.93 -54.23
C LYS A 45 52.52 -2.15 -53.51
N ALA A 46 53.81 -2.15 -53.16
CA ALA A 46 54.39 -3.20 -52.32
C ALA A 46 53.79 -3.20 -50.90
N ILE A 47 53.62 -2.02 -50.30
CA ILE A 47 52.95 -1.84 -49.01
C ILE A 47 51.49 -2.30 -49.09
N GLU A 48 50.77 -1.97 -50.17
CA GLU A 48 49.39 -2.42 -50.43
C GLU A 48 49.31 -3.95 -50.50
N PHE A 49 50.18 -4.60 -51.27
CA PHE A 49 50.23 -6.06 -51.36
C PHE A 49 50.54 -6.73 -50.01
N GLU A 50 51.45 -6.15 -49.23
CA GLU A 50 51.81 -6.68 -47.92
C GLU A 50 50.67 -6.49 -46.89
N LEU A 51 49.99 -5.34 -46.88
CA LEU A 51 48.79 -5.13 -46.09
C LEU A 51 47.65 -6.07 -46.49
N GLN A 52 47.47 -6.33 -47.79
CA GLN A 52 46.47 -7.27 -48.28
C GLN A 52 46.78 -8.71 -47.82
N SER A 53 48.06 -9.10 -47.83
CA SER A 53 48.52 -10.38 -47.30
C SER A 53 48.23 -10.51 -45.80
N TYR A 54 48.53 -9.47 -45.02
CA TYR A 54 48.20 -9.44 -43.59
C TYR A 54 46.70 -9.52 -43.34
N LEU A 55 45.88 -8.78 -44.10
CA LEU A 55 44.43 -8.83 -43.99
C LEU A 55 43.90 -10.24 -44.29
N SER A 56 44.36 -10.89 -45.36
CA SER A 56 43.97 -12.27 -45.68
C SER A 56 44.41 -13.27 -44.61
N ALA A 57 45.60 -13.09 -44.03
CA ALA A 57 46.07 -13.92 -42.93
C ALA A 57 45.27 -13.70 -41.64
N VAL A 58 44.84 -12.47 -41.37
CA VAL A 58 43.95 -12.13 -40.25
C VAL A 58 42.57 -12.71 -40.48
N ASP A 59 42.03 -12.63 -41.69
CA ASP A 59 40.72 -13.19 -42.05
C ASP A 59 40.72 -14.72 -41.86
N GLY A 60 41.76 -15.42 -42.34
CA GLY A 60 41.92 -16.86 -42.10
C GLY A 60 42.10 -17.23 -40.62
N ARG A 61 42.66 -16.34 -39.79
CA ARG A 61 42.71 -16.53 -38.33
C ARG A 61 41.36 -16.27 -37.68
N LEU A 62 40.62 -15.27 -38.17
CA LEU A 62 39.29 -14.91 -37.70
C LEU A 62 38.30 -16.03 -38.00
N ASP A 63 38.31 -16.57 -39.22
CA ASP A 63 37.55 -17.75 -39.61
C ASP A 63 37.88 -18.95 -38.71
N ARG A 64 39.16 -19.14 -38.40
CA ARG A 64 39.58 -20.21 -37.48
C ARG A 64 39.07 -19.98 -36.05
N TYR A 65 39.06 -18.74 -35.57
CA TYR A 65 38.45 -18.42 -34.28
C TYR A 65 36.94 -18.62 -34.31
N HIS A 66 36.27 -18.27 -35.40
CA HIS A 66 34.84 -18.52 -35.55
C HIS A 66 34.53 -20.02 -35.56
N LEU A 67 35.36 -20.85 -36.21
CA LEU A 67 35.22 -22.30 -36.18
C LEU A 67 35.50 -22.88 -34.78
N ILE A 68 36.46 -22.32 -34.03
CA ILE A 68 36.73 -22.71 -32.65
C ILE A 68 35.57 -22.28 -31.74
N ASP A 69 35.02 -21.09 -31.93
CA ASP A 69 33.89 -20.55 -31.15
C ASP A 69 32.61 -21.34 -31.44
N GLN A 70 32.38 -21.71 -32.71
CA GLN A 70 31.31 -22.60 -33.10
C GLN A 70 31.51 -24.01 -32.50
N ALA A 71 32.71 -24.57 -32.60
CA ALA A 71 33.02 -25.88 -32.00
C ALA A 71 32.92 -25.85 -30.46
N ALA A 72 33.29 -24.73 -29.82
CA ALA A 72 33.11 -24.53 -28.39
C ALA A 72 31.63 -24.44 -28.04
N SER A 73 30.84 -23.69 -28.81
CA SER A 73 29.38 -23.61 -28.70
C SER A 73 28.69 -24.96 -28.86
N GLU A 74 29.17 -25.81 -29.77
CA GLU A 74 28.71 -27.19 -29.95
C GLU A 74 29.16 -28.13 -28.81
N LEU A 75 30.30 -27.85 -28.15
CA LEU A 75 30.78 -28.58 -26.96
C LEU A 75 30.09 -28.12 -25.65
N PHE A 76 29.55 -26.91 -25.61
CA PHE A 76 28.86 -26.36 -24.42
C PHE A 76 27.47 -26.98 -24.18
N GLU A 77 26.95 -27.80 -25.11
CA GLU A 77 25.70 -28.54 -24.90
C GLU A 77 25.82 -29.68 -23.88
N GLU A 78 27.01 -30.23 -23.55
CA GLU A 78 27.08 -31.30 -22.54
C GLU A 78 28.48 -31.52 -21.93
N GLY A 79 29.10 -30.44 -21.44
CA GLY A 79 30.36 -30.52 -20.70
C GLY A 79 30.13 -30.66 -19.19
N SER A 80 30.20 -31.87 -18.64
CA SER A 80 30.24 -32.09 -17.19
C SER A 80 31.47 -31.42 -16.57
N VAL A 81 31.30 -30.79 -15.40
CA VAL A 81 32.45 -30.37 -14.57
C VAL A 81 33.32 -31.59 -14.29
N ASP A 82 34.62 -31.48 -14.56
CA ASP A 82 35.60 -32.54 -14.28
C ASP A 82 35.51 -32.92 -12.79
N ASP A 83 35.28 -34.20 -12.49
CA ASP A 83 35.15 -34.72 -11.11
C ASP A 83 36.42 -34.49 -10.26
N ARG A 84 37.53 -34.10 -10.91
CA ARG A 84 38.79 -33.76 -10.24
C ARG A 84 38.84 -32.29 -9.82
N ASP A 85 37.91 -31.45 -10.27
CA ASP A 85 37.85 -30.03 -9.94
C ASP A 85 37.08 -29.80 -8.63
N SER A 86 37.82 -29.93 -7.52
CA SER A 86 37.29 -29.67 -6.17
C SER A 86 36.78 -28.24 -5.98
N PHE A 87 37.25 -27.26 -6.77
CA PHE A 87 36.83 -25.88 -6.64
C PHE A 87 35.43 -25.68 -7.25
N LEU A 88 35.20 -26.16 -8.46
CA LEU A 88 33.89 -26.06 -9.10
C LEU A 88 32.81 -26.86 -8.35
N HIS A 89 33.17 -27.98 -7.71
CA HIS A 89 32.26 -28.66 -6.79
C HIS A 89 31.91 -27.81 -5.56
N ALA A 90 32.89 -27.14 -4.92
CA ALA A 90 32.61 -26.26 -3.80
C ALA A 90 31.69 -25.08 -4.20
N VAL A 91 31.91 -24.50 -5.38
CA VAL A 91 31.05 -23.45 -5.94
C VAL A 91 29.64 -23.97 -6.17
N ARG A 92 29.50 -25.14 -6.81
CA ARG A 92 28.20 -25.80 -7.01
C ARG A 92 27.46 -26.03 -5.69
N ASP A 93 28.16 -26.52 -4.68
CA ASP A 93 27.56 -26.86 -3.39
C ASP A 93 27.07 -25.60 -2.66
N ILE A 94 27.80 -24.49 -2.77
CA ILE A 94 27.37 -23.17 -2.27
C ILE A 94 26.11 -22.69 -2.99
N LEU A 95 26.10 -22.74 -4.33
CA LEU A 95 24.95 -22.33 -5.14
C LEU A 95 23.71 -23.21 -4.86
N SER A 96 23.92 -24.53 -4.72
CA SER A 96 22.86 -25.49 -4.40
C SER A 96 22.27 -25.27 -3.01
N SER A 97 23.08 -24.77 -2.07
CA SER A 97 22.61 -24.44 -0.71
C SER A 97 21.68 -23.22 -0.68
N TYR A 98 21.81 -22.31 -1.65
CA TYR A 98 20.94 -21.14 -1.79
C TYR A 98 19.61 -21.50 -2.47
N SER A 99 19.65 -22.40 -3.45
CA SER A 99 18.47 -22.89 -4.17
C SER A 99 17.74 -23.99 -3.40
N SER A 100 17.12 -23.62 -2.28
CA SER A 100 16.35 -24.50 -1.37
C SER A 100 15.16 -25.26 -2.01
N SER A 101 14.98 -25.16 -3.34
CA SER A 101 13.97 -25.86 -4.12
C SER A 101 14.51 -27.09 -4.89
N GLN A 102 15.82 -27.22 -5.12
CA GLN A 102 16.41 -28.36 -5.85
C GLN A 102 16.96 -29.46 -4.92
N ALA A 103 16.22 -29.81 -3.88
CA ALA A 103 16.44 -31.08 -3.19
C ALA A 103 15.73 -32.19 -3.98
N MET A 104 16.36 -32.75 -5.03
CA MET A 104 16.17 -34.15 -5.50
C MET A 104 16.79 -34.48 -6.86
N THR A 105 17.46 -33.57 -7.54
CA THR A 105 18.18 -33.94 -8.77
C THR A 105 19.62 -33.48 -8.68
N THR A 106 20.52 -34.43 -8.50
CA THR A 106 21.94 -34.31 -8.86
C THR A 106 22.05 -34.17 -10.38
N THR A 107 21.48 -33.10 -10.94
CA THR A 107 21.61 -32.80 -12.35
C THR A 107 22.94 -32.11 -12.50
N TYR A 108 23.83 -32.74 -13.26
CA TYR A 108 25.13 -32.21 -13.62
C TYR A 108 25.00 -30.77 -14.11
N VAL A 109 25.47 -29.81 -13.32
CA VAL A 109 25.47 -28.39 -13.67
C VAL A 109 26.74 -28.14 -14.48
N SER A 110 26.59 -27.66 -15.72
CA SER A 110 27.72 -27.23 -16.53
C SER A 110 28.38 -25.99 -15.91
N SER A 111 29.65 -25.74 -16.25
CA SER A 111 30.33 -24.51 -15.81
C SER A 111 29.59 -23.24 -16.24
N TYR A 112 28.93 -23.28 -17.40
CA TYR A 112 28.05 -22.21 -17.88
C TYR A 112 26.84 -22.01 -16.95
N GLY A 113 26.15 -23.09 -16.58
CA GLY A 113 25.00 -23.01 -15.67
C GLY A 113 25.37 -22.45 -14.29
N MET A 114 26.60 -22.67 -13.82
CA MET A 114 27.10 -22.03 -12.60
C MET A 114 27.33 -20.52 -12.79
N ILE A 115 27.89 -20.09 -13.92
CA ILE A 115 28.13 -18.67 -14.24
C ILE A 115 26.80 -17.92 -14.37
N GLU A 116 25.79 -18.55 -15.01
CA GLU A 116 24.44 -17.99 -15.13
C GLU A 116 23.81 -17.80 -13.75
N GLN A 117 23.82 -18.83 -12.89
CA GLN A 117 23.33 -18.72 -11.50
C GLN A 117 24.07 -17.65 -10.69
N ILE A 118 25.39 -17.53 -10.84
CA ILE A 118 26.17 -16.48 -10.17
C ILE A 118 25.74 -15.09 -10.65
N SER A 119 25.45 -14.96 -11.95
CA SER A 119 25.02 -13.70 -12.56
C SER A 119 23.62 -13.30 -12.11
N GLU A 120 22.69 -14.26 -12.04
CA GLU A 120 21.34 -14.06 -11.47
C GLU A 120 21.41 -13.58 -10.02
N LEU A 121 22.20 -14.26 -9.18
CA LEU A 121 22.41 -13.85 -7.78
C LEU A 121 23.04 -12.46 -7.65
N GLN A 122 23.95 -12.11 -8.56
CA GLN A 122 24.55 -10.79 -8.58
C GLN A 122 23.52 -9.70 -8.90
N ASP A 123 22.61 -9.96 -9.82
CA ASP A 123 21.53 -9.04 -10.15
C ASP A 123 20.50 -8.94 -9.01
N GLU A 124 20.12 -10.05 -8.36
CA GLU A 124 19.27 -10.05 -7.17
C GLU A 124 19.89 -9.22 -6.02
N LEU A 125 21.18 -9.42 -5.73
CA LEU A 125 21.90 -8.64 -4.72
C LEU A 125 21.89 -7.15 -5.06
N ARG A 126 22.07 -6.80 -6.34
CA ARG A 126 22.02 -5.40 -6.79
C ARG A 126 20.62 -4.81 -6.59
N CYS A 127 19.56 -5.57 -6.88
CA CYS A 127 18.18 -5.16 -6.62
C CYS A 127 17.93 -4.92 -5.14
N LEU A 128 18.31 -5.87 -4.26
CA LEU A 128 18.14 -5.73 -2.81
C LEU A 128 18.93 -4.55 -2.25
N GLN A 129 20.16 -4.34 -2.74
CA GLN A 129 20.96 -3.18 -2.35
C GLN A 129 20.28 -1.87 -2.77
N HIS A 130 19.71 -1.81 -3.98
CA HIS A 130 18.94 -0.65 -4.43
C HIS A 130 17.71 -0.39 -3.55
N GLU A 131 16.97 -1.42 -3.17
CA GLU A 131 15.82 -1.30 -2.26
C GLU A 131 16.24 -0.76 -0.88
N LEU A 132 17.34 -1.28 -0.33
CA LEU A 132 17.87 -0.85 0.96
C LEU A 132 18.33 0.61 0.96
N GLU A 133 19.00 1.05 -0.11
CA GLU A 133 19.56 2.40 -0.21
C GLU A 133 18.51 3.45 -0.58
N ASN A 134 17.53 3.12 -1.43
CA ASN A 134 16.66 4.12 -2.04
C ASN A 134 15.20 3.98 -1.63
N VAL A 135 14.65 2.76 -1.64
CA VAL A 135 13.23 2.53 -1.40
C VAL A 135 12.92 2.67 0.09
N LEU A 136 13.59 1.88 0.94
CA LEU A 136 13.35 1.84 2.38
C LEU A 136 13.49 3.20 3.10
N PRO A 137 14.55 4.00 2.86
CA PRO A 137 14.66 5.33 3.46
C PRO A 137 13.56 6.28 3.00
N CYS A 138 13.18 6.21 1.73
CA CYS A 138 12.07 7.00 1.18
C CYS A 138 10.74 6.63 1.85
N GLU A 139 10.45 5.32 2.01
CA GLU A 139 9.22 4.87 2.67
C GLU A 139 9.17 5.28 4.14
N ARG A 140 10.29 5.14 4.85
CA ARG A 140 10.41 5.60 6.24
C ARG A 140 10.18 7.11 6.35
N GLY A 141 10.75 7.89 5.44
CA GLY A 141 10.52 9.34 5.36
C GLY A 141 9.04 9.67 5.20
N ARG A 142 8.37 9.06 4.21
CA ARG A 142 6.92 9.25 3.98
C ARG A 142 6.08 8.88 5.20
N CYS A 143 6.40 7.77 5.87
CA CYS A 143 5.70 7.33 7.07
C CYS A 143 5.90 8.33 8.23
N ALA A 144 7.13 8.78 8.45
CA ALA A 144 7.43 9.78 9.48
C ALA A 144 6.70 11.10 9.21
N ASP A 145 6.66 11.56 7.95
CA ASP A 145 5.94 12.78 7.55
C ASP A 145 4.44 12.66 7.80
N GLU A 146 3.84 11.51 7.50
CA GLU A 146 2.41 11.29 7.75
C GLU A 146 2.09 11.26 9.25
N LEU A 147 2.92 10.60 10.07
CA LEU A 147 2.79 10.63 11.52
C LEU A 147 2.91 12.05 12.08
N CYS A 148 3.88 12.83 11.61
CA CYS A 148 4.03 14.24 11.98
C CYS A 148 2.78 15.06 11.63
N ARG A 149 2.20 14.83 10.45
CA ARG A 149 0.96 15.51 10.02
C ARG A 149 -0.23 15.14 10.91
N MET A 150 -0.37 13.86 11.26
CA MET A 150 -1.43 13.40 12.17
C MET A 150 -1.28 14.06 13.54
N ILE A 151 -0.07 14.10 14.08
CA ILE A 151 0.22 14.76 15.37
C ILE A 151 -0.17 16.24 15.31
N GLN A 152 0.27 16.97 14.28
CA GLN A 152 -0.08 18.38 14.10
C GLN A 152 -1.60 18.60 14.02
N THR A 153 -2.31 17.69 13.35
CA THR A 153 -3.77 17.77 13.23
C THR A 153 -4.44 17.58 14.60
N LEU A 154 -3.97 16.61 15.39
CA LEU A 154 -4.46 16.39 16.76
C LEU A 154 -4.13 17.57 17.67
N GLU A 155 -2.92 18.11 17.58
CA GLU A 155 -2.53 19.32 18.32
C GLU A 155 -3.43 20.51 17.97
N GLN A 156 -3.76 20.72 16.69
CA GLN A 156 -4.70 21.76 16.27
C GLN A 156 -6.09 21.56 16.84
N ILE A 157 -6.63 20.33 16.84
CA ILE A 157 -7.94 20.00 17.42
C ILE A 157 -7.94 20.27 18.92
N LEU A 158 -6.88 19.86 19.62
CA LEU A 158 -6.75 20.02 21.07
C LEU A 158 -6.43 21.44 21.51
N SER A 159 -5.82 22.24 20.63
CA SER A 159 -5.47 23.65 20.90
C SER A 159 -6.66 24.61 20.73
N VAL A 160 -7.80 24.14 20.20
CA VAL A 160 -9.03 24.94 20.18
C VAL A 160 -9.43 25.19 21.63
N PRO A 161 -9.48 26.46 22.09
CA PRO A 161 -9.93 26.77 23.44
C PRO A 161 -11.36 26.25 23.60
N VAL A 162 -11.54 25.27 24.49
CA VAL A 162 -12.87 24.88 24.93
C VAL A 162 -13.42 26.11 25.67
N PRO A 163 -14.53 26.72 25.23
CA PRO A 163 -15.14 27.79 26.01
C PRO A 163 -15.40 27.26 27.43
N ASP A 164 -15.12 28.07 28.45
CA ASP A 164 -15.22 27.75 29.90
C ASP A 164 -16.63 27.30 30.38
N GLU A 165 -17.53 26.96 29.46
CA GLU A 165 -18.78 26.30 29.79
C GLU A 165 -18.51 24.84 30.13
N GLN A 166 -18.66 24.52 31.43
CA GLN A 166 -18.73 23.15 31.93
C GLN A 166 -19.58 22.26 31.00
N PRO A 167 -19.15 21.03 30.70
CA PRO A 167 -19.93 20.14 29.86
C PRO A 167 -21.29 19.93 30.54
N LYS A 168 -22.35 20.49 29.95
CA LYS A 168 -23.73 20.21 30.37
C LYS A 168 -24.00 18.75 30.00
N LEU A 169 -23.73 17.86 30.96
CA LEU A 169 -23.85 16.41 30.84
C LEU A 169 -25.30 15.92 30.67
N THR A 170 -26.27 16.83 30.64
CA THR A 170 -27.66 16.54 30.30
C THR A 170 -28.00 17.24 28.99
N PRO A 171 -28.14 16.50 27.87
CA PRO A 171 -28.75 17.02 26.66
C PRO A 171 -30.06 17.72 27.00
N TRP A 172 -30.24 18.97 26.58
CA TRP A 172 -31.46 19.77 26.81
C TRP A 172 -32.78 19.00 26.60
N PRO A 173 -32.91 18.12 25.58
CA PRO A 173 -34.13 17.33 25.38
C PRO A 173 -34.46 16.37 26.53
N LEU A 174 -33.43 15.84 27.23
CA LEU A 174 -33.63 14.94 28.37
C LEU A 174 -34.11 15.70 29.61
N MET A 175 -33.68 16.94 29.79
CA MET A 175 -34.14 17.75 30.92
C MET A 175 -35.62 18.09 30.81
N GLN A 176 -36.08 18.47 29.61
CA GLN A 176 -37.50 18.69 29.35
C GLN A 176 -38.33 17.41 29.55
N SER A 177 -37.83 16.27 29.08
CA SER A 177 -38.50 14.98 29.25
C SER A 177 -38.63 14.56 30.73
N LEU A 178 -37.62 14.89 31.55
CA LEU A 178 -37.64 14.61 32.99
C LEU A 178 -38.63 15.52 33.74
N GLU A 179 -38.72 16.79 33.36
CA GLU A 179 -39.67 17.74 33.94
C GLU A 179 -41.13 17.36 33.59
N GLU A 180 -41.38 16.97 32.34
CA GLU A 180 -42.69 16.43 31.93
C GLU A 180 -43.05 15.16 32.70
N LEU A 181 -42.08 14.25 32.92
CA LEU A 181 -42.29 13.04 33.71
C LEU A 181 -42.59 13.34 35.17
N GLU A 182 -41.96 14.36 35.76
CA GLU A 182 -42.22 14.79 37.13
C GLU A 182 -43.64 15.35 37.28
N ILE A 183 -44.10 16.17 36.33
CA ILE A 183 -45.47 16.70 36.30
C ILE A 183 -46.49 15.56 36.19
N ILE A 184 -46.26 14.60 35.28
CA ILE A 184 -47.12 13.42 35.13
C ILE A 184 -47.12 12.60 36.43
N GLY A 185 -45.97 12.42 37.06
CA GLY A 185 -45.85 11.72 38.34
C GLY A 185 -46.67 12.37 39.45
N GLN A 186 -46.65 13.70 39.55
CA GLN A 186 -47.46 14.45 40.52
C GLN A 186 -48.97 14.29 40.25
N GLN A 187 -49.39 14.35 38.97
CA GLN A 187 -50.79 14.15 38.58
C GLN A 187 -51.29 12.74 38.91
N VAL A 188 -50.50 11.71 38.59
CA VAL A 188 -50.84 10.32 38.90
C VAL A 188 -50.94 10.12 40.41
N SER A 189 -50.01 10.68 41.19
CA SER A 189 -50.05 10.63 42.65
C SER A 189 -51.33 11.27 43.21
N ALA A 190 -51.73 12.44 42.70
CA ALA A 190 -52.96 13.11 43.09
C ALA A 190 -54.20 12.25 42.77
N SER A 191 -54.30 11.71 41.55
CA SER A 191 -55.40 10.84 41.15
C SER A 191 -55.48 9.56 41.98
N VAL A 192 -54.33 8.94 42.30
CA VAL A 192 -54.29 7.75 43.18
C VAL A 192 -54.79 8.08 44.58
N ASN A 193 -54.41 9.23 45.13
CA ASN A 193 -54.89 9.68 46.44
C ASN A 193 -56.40 9.93 46.44
N GLU A 194 -56.95 10.59 45.42
CA GLU A 194 -58.39 10.80 45.29
C GLU A 194 -59.16 9.48 45.23
N VAL A 195 -58.71 8.53 44.40
CA VAL A 195 -59.33 7.20 44.29
C VAL A 195 -59.24 6.44 45.61
N THR A 196 -58.12 6.57 46.32
CA THR A 196 -57.91 5.92 47.62
C THR A 196 -58.88 6.49 48.66
N MET A 197 -59.02 7.82 48.73
CA MET A 197 -59.97 8.48 49.64
C MET A 197 -61.42 8.12 49.32
N ALA A 198 -61.82 8.11 48.05
CA ALA A 198 -63.15 7.70 47.64
C ALA A 198 -63.43 6.22 47.97
N ARG A 199 -62.42 5.35 47.84
CA ARG A 199 -62.51 3.95 48.25
C ARG A 199 -62.70 3.83 49.75
N ASP A 200 -61.93 4.55 50.55
CA ASP A 200 -61.96 4.47 52.01
C ASP A 200 -63.30 5.00 52.56
N GLU A 201 -63.81 6.12 52.03
CA GLU A 201 -65.13 6.64 52.37
C GLU A 201 -66.23 5.62 52.05
N LYS A 202 -66.19 5.01 50.87
CA LYS A 202 -67.14 3.95 50.49
C LYS A 202 -67.03 2.72 51.40
N ALA A 203 -65.83 2.36 51.83
CA ALA A 203 -65.62 1.25 52.75
C ALA A 203 -66.22 1.55 54.13
N GLU A 204 -66.08 2.78 54.64
CA GLU A 204 -66.72 3.23 55.88
C GLU A 204 -68.25 3.24 55.78
N MET A 205 -68.81 3.73 54.66
CA MET A 205 -70.25 3.70 54.42
C MET A 205 -70.83 2.27 54.42
N LEU A 206 -70.07 1.28 53.96
CA LEU A 206 -70.49 -0.12 53.97
C LEU A 206 -70.42 -0.75 55.37
N GLN A 207 -69.54 -0.27 56.25
CA GLN A 207 -69.48 -0.74 57.64
C GLN A 207 -70.60 -0.17 58.53
N GLN A 208 -71.15 0.99 58.19
CA GLN A 208 -72.26 1.59 58.91
C GLN A 208 -73.58 0.82 58.60
N PRO A 209 -74.21 0.13 59.58
CA PRO A 209 -75.47 -0.54 59.33
C PRO A 209 -76.54 0.51 58.99
N SER A 210 -77.08 0.44 57.77
CA SER A 210 -78.07 1.42 57.31
C SER A 210 -79.25 1.48 58.29
N ARG A 211 -79.81 2.68 58.49
CA ARG A 211 -81.00 2.89 59.34
C ARG A 211 -82.14 1.92 58.97
N ASN A 212 -82.23 1.56 57.68
CA ASN A 212 -83.17 0.59 57.14
C ASN A 212 -82.84 -0.86 57.55
N ALA A 213 -81.56 -1.25 57.57
CA ALA A 213 -81.13 -2.56 58.05
C ALA A 213 -81.37 -2.71 59.56
N GLN A 214 -81.16 -1.66 60.35
CA GLN A 214 -81.48 -1.67 61.78
C GLN A 214 -82.99 -1.70 62.04
N GLN A 215 -83.78 -0.93 61.27
CA GLN A 215 -85.25 -0.96 61.36
C GLN A 215 -85.79 -2.35 60.97
N GLY A 216 -85.29 -2.94 59.88
CA GLY A 216 -85.65 -4.28 59.44
C GLY A 216 -85.33 -5.34 60.50
N ARG A 217 -84.15 -5.28 61.12
CA ARG A 217 -83.80 -6.17 62.25
C ARG A 217 -84.74 -5.98 63.44
N ARG A 218 -85.11 -4.74 63.79
CA ARG A 218 -86.07 -4.48 64.88
C ARG A 218 -87.45 -5.05 64.58
N VAL A 219 -87.97 -4.86 63.37
CA VAL A 219 -89.28 -5.42 62.98
C VAL A 219 -89.26 -6.95 62.98
N PHE A 220 -88.17 -7.55 62.48
CA PHE A 220 -88.01 -9.00 62.48
C PHE A 220 -87.96 -9.55 63.91
N VAL A 221 -87.14 -8.95 64.78
CA VAL A 221 -87.05 -9.35 66.20
C VAL A 221 -88.40 -9.16 66.89
N ASP A 222 -89.10 -8.05 66.67
CA ASP A 222 -90.40 -7.79 67.29
C ASP A 222 -91.47 -8.81 66.87
N PHE A 223 -91.45 -9.25 65.60
CA PHE A 223 -92.34 -10.30 65.10
C PHE A 223 -92.10 -11.65 65.79
N PHE A 224 -90.85 -12.05 66.02
CA PHE A 224 -90.53 -13.35 66.63
C PHE A 224 -90.55 -13.34 68.17
N CYS A 225 -90.28 -12.20 68.81
CA CYS A 225 -90.21 -12.10 70.27
C CYS A 225 -91.57 -11.87 70.95
N HIS A 226 -92.61 -11.49 70.20
CA HIS A 226 -93.96 -11.28 70.73
C HIS A 226 -95.02 -12.14 70.00
N PRO A 227 -94.92 -13.49 70.04
CA PRO A 227 -95.81 -14.40 69.30
C PRO A 227 -97.29 -14.24 69.70
N GLY A 228 -97.55 -13.87 70.96
CA GLY A 228 -98.91 -13.62 71.46
C GLY A 228 -99.64 -12.48 70.73
N ARG A 229 -98.93 -11.58 70.03
CA ARG A 229 -99.57 -10.54 69.22
C ARG A 229 -100.25 -11.12 67.97
N LEU A 230 -99.64 -12.15 67.40
CA LEU A 230 -100.17 -12.87 66.23
C LEU A 230 -101.34 -13.76 66.65
N GLU A 231 -101.23 -14.42 67.81
CA GLU A 231 -102.35 -15.15 68.43
C GLU A 231 -103.53 -14.24 68.72
N ASN A 232 -103.33 -13.08 69.36
CA ASN A 232 -104.38 -12.10 69.62
C ASN A 232 -105.03 -11.57 68.33
N GLN A 233 -104.25 -11.33 67.27
CA GLN A 233 -104.76 -10.91 65.96
C GLN A 233 -105.58 -12.01 65.28
N VAL A 234 -105.12 -13.26 65.35
CA VAL A 234 -105.85 -14.43 64.83
C VAL A 234 -107.11 -14.67 65.64
N GLU A 235 -107.08 -14.51 66.95
CA GLU A 235 -108.23 -14.64 67.84
C GLU A 235 -109.25 -13.51 67.61
N GLU A 236 -108.80 -12.27 67.41
CA GLU A 236 -109.64 -11.14 67.01
C GLU A 236 -110.29 -11.39 65.65
N LEU A 237 -109.51 -11.85 64.66
CA LEU A 237 -110.01 -12.15 63.31
C LEU A 237 -111.01 -13.32 63.34
N THR A 238 -110.71 -14.37 64.10
CA THR A 238 -111.60 -15.52 64.29
C THR A 238 -112.89 -15.10 64.98
N SER A 239 -112.81 -14.21 65.97
CA SER A 239 -113.97 -13.63 66.65
C SER A 239 -114.82 -12.79 65.70
N ARG A 240 -114.20 -11.96 64.85
CA ARG A 240 -114.89 -11.19 63.80
C ARG A 240 -115.56 -12.09 62.77
N ILE A 241 -114.91 -13.15 62.32
CA ILE A 241 -115.47 -14.11 61.36
C ILE A 241 -116.65 -14.87 61.96
N ARG A 242 -116.55 -15.28 63.23
CA ARG A 242 -117.62 -16.00 63.94
C ARG A 242 -118.82 -15.10 64.30
N ALA A 243 -118.61 -13.77 64.35
CA ALA A 243 -119.65 -12.76 64.55
C ALA A 243 -120.33 -12.31 63.25
N LEU A 244 -119.89 -12.79 62.07
CA LEU A 244 -120.59 -12.56 60.81
C LEU A 244 -121.79 -13.55 60.72
N PRO A 245 -123.05 -13.06 60.64
CA PRO A 245 -124.21 -13.94 60.44
C PRO A 245 -124.15 -14.63 59.06
N GLN A 246 -124.59 -15.90 59.00
CA GLN A 246 -124.68 -16.71 57.77
C GLN A 246 -125.52 -16.03 56.67
#